data_AF-A0A355ULN6-F1
#
_entry.id   AF-A0A355ULN6-F1
#
_cell.length_a   1.000
_cell.length_b   1.000
_cell.length_c   1.000
_cell.angle_alpha   90.00
_cell.angle_beta   90.00
_cell.angle_gamma   90.00
#
_symmetry.space_group_name_H-M   'P 1'
#
loop_
_entity.id
_entity.type
_entity.pdbx_description
1 polymer ?
#
loop_
_entity_poly.entity_id
_entity_poly.type
_entity_poly.pdbx_seq_one_letter_code
_entity_poly.pdbx_strand_id
1 'polypeptide(L)'
;MNIFSQKNKLIHNIKKKNEYYIHSPYMFDLYNRIIKKNKRNPIKLIHLFQEEFGKENIIIISSSYDEFQALQTIVKDSSIIIIEKPYKSKDSYNEFLKIISDPRRIVSIDLFKIGIIFQNSKLSPQEYRF
;
A
#
# COMPACT_ATOMS: atom_id res chain seq x y z
N MET A 1 18.05 8.14 -7.28
CA MET A 1 16.92 7.35 -7.82
C MET A 1 17.43 6.61 -9.04
N ASN A 2 17.44 5.27 -9.04
CA ASN A 2 18.06 4.48 -10.13
C ASN A 2 17.22 4.52 -11.43
N ILE A 3 17.81 4.08 -12.54
CA ILE A 3 17.18 4.06 -13.88
C ILE A 3 15.87 3.26 -13.87
N PHE A 4 15.87 2.12 -13.18
CA PHE A 4 14.67 1.28 -13.03
C PHE A 4 13.52 2.04 -12.37
N SER A 5 13.78 2.71 -11.25
CA SER A 5 12.80 3.50 -10.51
C SER A 5 12.29 4.68 -11.35
N GLN A 6 13.17 5.38 -12.08
CA GLN A 6 12.75 6.49 -12.94
C GLN A 6 11.81 6.03 -14.06
N LYS A 7 12.16 4.93 -14.75
CA LYS A 7 11.30 4.33 -15.79
C LYS A 7 9.94 3.93 -15.24
N ASN A 8 9.91 3.23 -14.10
CA ASN A 8 8.66 2.79 -13.49
C ASN A 8 7.84 3.95 -12.91
N LYS A 9 8.46 5.05 -12.49
CA LYS A 9 7.74 6.26 -12.08
C LYS A 9 6.92 6.85 -13.23
N LEU A 10 7.47 6.83 -14.45
CA LEU A 10 6.75 7.26 -15.64
C LEU A 10 5.54 6.36 -15.91
N ILE A 11 5.76 5.03 -15.91
CA ILE A 11 4.71 4.03 -16.12
C ILE A 11 3.61 4.14 -15.05
N HIS A 12 4.01 4.28 -13.78
CA HIS A 12 3.10 4.44 -12.66
C HIS A 12 2.24 5.70 -12.81
N ASN A 13 2.85 6.82 -13.20
CA ASN A 13 2.13 8.07 -13.48
C ASN A 13 1.11 7.97 -14.63
N ILE A 14 1.36 7.11 -15.63
CA ILE A 14 0.42 6.86 -16.73
C ILE A 14 -0.73 5.96 -16.25
N LYS A 15 -0.44 4.97 -15.40
CA LYS A 15 -1.42 4.00 -14.89
C LYS A 15 -2.21 4.49 -13.66
N LYS A 16 -1.85 5.63 -13.07
CA LYS A 16 -2.51 6.15 -11.87
C LYS A 16 -3.98 6.44 -12.18
N LYS A 17 -4.85 6.03 -11.27
CA LYS A 17 -6.28 6.31 -11.30
C LYS A 17 -6.57 7.58 -10.49
N ASN A 18 -7.76 8.15 -10.67
CA ASN A 18 -8.26 9.23 -9.80
C ASN A 18 -9.19 8.65 -8.71
N GLU A 19 -9.56 9.49 -7.74
CA GLU A 19 -10.39 9.11 -6.59
C GLU A 19 -11.75 8.49 -6.98
N TYR A 20 -12.27 8.77 -8.17
CA TYR A 20 -13.56 8.28 -8.67
C TYR A 20 -13.56 6.78 -8.99
N TYR A 21 -12.39 6.14 -8.98
CA TYR A 21 -12.30 4.68 -9.05
C TYR A 21 -12.52 4.01 -7.69
N ILE A 22 -12.57 4.77 -6.59
CA ILE A 22 -12.82 4.23 -5.25
C ILE A 22 -14.32 4.04 -5.04
N HIS A 23 -14.74 2.77 -4.94
CA HIS A 23 -16.15 2.42 -4.79
C HIS A 23 -16.57 2.20 -3.32
N SER A 24 -15.62 2.07 -2.40
CA SER A 24 -15.90 2.00 -0.96
C SER A 24 -16.00 3.42 -0.38
N PRO A 25 -17.16 3.83 0.19
CA PRO A 25 -17.33 5.16 0.79
C PRO A 25 -16.30 5.44 1.90
N TYR A 26 -15.99 4.42 2.69
CA TYR A 26 -14.97 4.49 3.73
C TYR A 26 -13.57 4.72 3.15
N MET A 27 -13.19 3.97 2.11
CA MET A 27 -11.90 4.19 1.42
C MET A 27 -11.85 5.54 0.72
N PHE A 28 -12.99 6.04 0.21
CA PHE A 28 -13.06 7.33 -0.45
C PHE A 28 -12.83 8.47 0.55
N ASP A 29 -13.44 8.40 1.74
CA ASP A 29 -13.16 9.36 2.83
C ASP A 29 -11.69 9.29 3.25
N LEU A 30 -11.21 8.09 3.61
CA LEU A 30 -9.83 7.89 4.06
C LEU A 30 -8.82 8.41 3.02
N TYR A 31 -9.08 8.14 1.74
CA TYR A 31 -8.23 8.61 0.66
C TYR A 31 -8.20 10.14 0.60
N ASN A 32 -9.35 10.82 0.58
CA ASN A 32 -9.39 12.27 0.45
C ASN A 32 -8.90 13.00 1.72
N ARG A 33 -9.17 12.45 2.90
CA ARG A 33 -8.80 13.04 4.19
C ARG A 33 -7.32 12.89 4.49
N ILE A 34 -6.75 11.70 4.31
CA ILE A 34 -5.37 11.38 4.72
C ILE A 34 -4.47 11.11 3.50
N ILE A 35 -4.81 10.15 2.64
CA ILE A 35 -3.86 9.60 1.65
C ILE A 35 -3.51 10.62 0.56
N LYS A 36 -4.51 11.22 -0.11
CA LYS A 36 -4.34 12.16 -1.22
C LYS A 36 -3.43 13.32 -0.86
N LYS A 37 -3.57 13.85 0.36
CA LYS A 37 -2.80 14.98 0.89
C LYS A 37 -1.37 14.62 1.25
N ASN A 38 -1.11 13.36 1.64
CA ASN A 38 0.19 12.94 2.19
C ASN A 38 0.93 11.89 1.33
N LYS A 39 0.38 11.42 0.19
CA LYS A 39 0.97 10.35 -0.63
C LYS A 39 2.39 10.61 -1.13
N ARG A 40 2.83 11.87 -1.16
CA ARG A 40 4.21 12.25 -1.54
C ARG A 40 5.21 12.17 -0.39
N ASN A 41 4.73 12.13 0.86
CA ASN A 41 5.53 12.07 2.09
C ASN A 41 5.16 10.82 2.91
N PRO A 42 5.79 9.66 2.62
CA PRO A 42 5.52 8.39 3.29
C PRO A 42 5.66 8.46 4.81
N ILE A 43 6.68 9.15 5.33
CA ILE A 43 6.94 9.25 6.78
C ILE A 43 5.75 9.91 7.48
N LYS A 44 5.27 11.03 6.94
CA LYS A 44 4.09 11.72 7.46
C LYS A 44 2.83 10.88 7.33
N LEU A 45 2.67 10.17 6.22
CA LEU A 45 1.50 9.31 6.00
C LEU A 45 1.46 8.13 6.99
N ILE A 46 2.60 7.47 7.23
CA ILE A 46 2.72 6.39 8.23
C ILE A 46 2.37 6.93 9.62
N HIS A 47 2.87 8.11 9.97
CA HIS A 47 2.56 8.73 11.26
C HIS A 47 1.06 9.02 11.43
N LEU A 48 0.41 9.59 10.42
CA LEU A 48 -1.04 9.83 10.44
C LEU A 48 -1.84 8.53 10.53
N PHE A 49 -1.38 7.46 9.89
CA PHE A 49 -2.00 6.15 10.04
C PHE A 49 -1.84 5.58 11.45
N GLN A 50 -0.68 5.76 12.06
CA GLN A 50 -0.47 5.37 13.45
C GLN A 50 -1.37 6.13 14.43
N GLU A 51 -1.64 7.42 14.16
CA GLU A 51 -2.59 8.22 14.96
C GLU A 51 -4.04 7.77 14.75
N GLU A 52 -4.45 7.50 13.51
CA GLU A 52 -5.82 7.12 13.15
C GLU A 52 -6.18 5.68 13.58
N PHE A 53 -5.25 4.74 13.41
CA PHE A 53 -5.50 3.31 13.54
C PHE A 53 -4.82 2.67 14.75
N GLY A 54 -3.99 3.40 15.49
CA GLY A 54 -3.15 2.84 16.55
C GLY A 54 -1.86 2.24 16.00
N LYS A 55 -0.74 2.51 16.69
CA LYS A 55 0.61 2.08 16.28
C LYS A 55 0.73 0.57 16.16
N GLU A 56 0.05 -0.16 17.03
CA GLU A 56 0.02 -1.62 17.10
C GLU A 56 -0.66 -2.27 15.88
N ASN A 57 -1.47 -1.52 15.13
CA ASN A 57 -2.13 -2.00 13.93
C ASN A 57 -1.32 -1.72 12.65
N ILE A 58 -0.25 -0.93 12.74
CA ILE A 58 0.60 -0.59 11.60
C ILE A 58 1.83 -1.49 11.57
N ILE A 59 1.94 -2.33 10.54
CA ILE A 59 3.06 -3.25 10.35
C ILE A 59 3.86 -2.79 9.13
N ILE A 60 5.14 -2.50 9.29
CA ILE A 60 6.01 -2.03 8.22
C ILE A 60 6.96 -3.15 7.82
N ILE A 61 6.99 -3.47 6.53
CA ILE A 61 7.84 -4.52 5.96
C ILE A 61 8.65 -4.03 4.79
N SER A 62 9.71 -4.77 4.49
CA SER A 62 10.39 -4.64 3.21
C SER A 62 9.55 -5.22 2.07
N SER A 63 9.94 -4.93 0.84
CA SER A 63 9.32 -5.54 -0.35
C SER A 63 9.81 -6.99 -0.52
N SER A 64 9.35 -7.87 0.38
CA SER A 64 9.71 -9.29 0.50
C SER A 64 8.45 -10.14 0.66
N TYR A 65 8.22 -11.09 -0.26
CA TYR A 65 7.06 -11.96 -0.17
C TYR A 65 7.13 -12.92 1.02
N ASP A 66 8.32 -13.41 1.36
CA ASP A 66 8.52 -14.31 2.50
C ASP A 66 8.17 -13.61 3.83
N GLU A 67 8.57 -12.33 3.97
CA GLU A 67 8.21 -11.52 5.14
C GLU A 67 6.69 -11.32 5.21
N PHE A 68 6.04 -11.03 4.07
CA PHE A 68 4.59 -10.93 4.00
C PHE A 68 3.87 -12.24 4.39
N GLN A 69 4.39 -13.39 3.97
CA GLN A 69 3.84 -14.71 4.31
C GLN A 69 3.97 -15.01 5.80
N ALA A 70 5.13 -14.72 6.40
CA ALA A 70 5.39 -14.96 7.81
C ALA A 70 4.43 -14.14 8.70
N LEU A 71 4.04 -12.94 8.28
CA LEU A 71 3.11 -12.09 9.02
C LEU A 71 1.65 -12.57 9.00
N GLN A 72 1.27 -13.45 8.07
CA GLN A 72 -0.14 -13.87 7.93
C GLN A 72 -0.71 -14.54 9.18
N THR A 73 0.14 -15.08 10.05
CA THR A 73 -0.28 -15.74 11.30
C THR A 73 -0.51 -14.76 12.45
N ILE A 74 -0.04 -13.51 12.34
CA ILE A 74 -0.11 -12.51 13.41
C ILE A 74 -0.96 -11.28 13.06
N VAL A 75 -1.23 -11.06 11.77
CA VAL A 75 -2.05 -9.94 11.30
C VAL A 75 -3.49 -10.09 11.80
N LYS A 76 -4.07 -8.96 12.23
CA LYS A 76 -5.47 -8.86 12.64
C LYS A 76 -6.28 -8.25 11.50
N ASP A 77 -7.60 -8.36 11.59
CA ASP A 77 -8.54 -7.71 10.67
C ASP A 77 -8.35 -6.17 10.62
N SER A 78 -7.91 -5.57 11.73
CA SER A 78 -7.60 -4.13 11.81
C SER A 78 -6.21 -3.77 11.29
N SER A 79 -5.36 -4.74 10.93
CA SER A 79 -3.98 -4.47 10.58
C SER A 79 -3.84 -3.80 9.21
N ILE A 80 -2.90 -2.86 9.15
CA ILE A 80 -2.47 -2.18 7.92
C ILE A 80 -1.00 -2.50 7.72
N ILE A 81 -0.69 -3.14 6.59
CA ILE A 81 0.67 -3.49 6.20
C ILE A 81 1.19 -2.41 5.26
N ILE A 82 2.38 -1.88 5.55
CA ILE A 82 3.07 -0.86 4.76
C ILE A 82 4.33 -1.49 4.16
N ILE A 83 4.38 -1.54 2.84
CA ILE A 83 5.50 -2.11 2.09
C ILE A 83 6.43 -0.98 1.67
N GLU A 84 7.65 -0.99 2.16
CA GLU A 84 8.62 0.05 1.87
C GLU A 84 9.32 -0.13 0.53
N LYS A 85 9.42 0.98 -0.22
CA LYS A 85 10.26 1.11 -1.43
C LYS A 85 10.05 -0.01 -2.47
N PRO A 86 8.79 -0.32 -2.87
CA PRO A 86 8.52 -1.43 -3.79
C PRO A 86 9.21 -1.29 -5.15
N TYR A 87 9.48 -0.06 -5.61
CA TYR A 87 10.15 0.21 -6.88
C TYR A 87 11.66 0.48 -6.74
N LYS A 88 12.31 0.02 -5.65
CA LYS A 88 13.76 0.21 -5.43
C LYS A 88 14.61 -0.52 -6.49
N SER A 89 14.27 -1.75 -6.80
CA SER A 89 14.96 -2.59 -7.81
C SER A 89 13.94 -3.46 -8.54
N LYS A 90 14.40 -4.15 -9.60
CA LYS A 90 13.58 -5.13 -10.31
C LYS A 90 13.10 -6.24 -9.36
N ASP A 91 13.98 -6.71 -8.49
CA ASP A 91 13.65 -7.78 -7.54
C ASP A 91 12.63 -7.31 -6.51
N SER A 92 12.83 -6.13 -5.89
CA SER A 92 11.84 -5.55 -4.97
C SER A 92 10.47 -5.39 -5.63
N TYR A 93 10.45 -4.99 -6.91
CA TYR A 93 9.20 -4.84 -7.65
C TYR A 93 8.54 -6.19 -7.95
N ASN A 94 9.32 -7.21 -8.30
CA ASN A 94 8.79 -8.56 -8.51
C ASN A 94 8.20 -9.13 -7.22
N GLU A 95 8.86 -8.94 -6.08
CA GLU A 95 8.34 -9.32 -4.77
C GLU A 95 7.06 -8.55 -4.44
N PHE A 96 7.03 -7.24 -4.71
CA PHE A 96 5.82 -6.43 -4.54
C PHE A 96 4.65 -6.95 -5.37
N LEU A 97 4.92 -7.34 -6.62
CA LEU A 97 3.89 -7.92 -7.50
C LEU A 97 3.38 -9.25 -6.97
N LYS A 98 4.22 -10.09 -6.34
CA LYS A 98 3.76 -11.32 -5.67
C LYS A 98 2.82 -10.99 -4.51
N ILE A 99 3.19 -10.02 -3.67
CA ILE A 99 2.36 -9.58 -2.54
C ILE A 99 1.02 -9.00 -3.03
N ILE A 100 1.04 -8.14 -4.05
CA ILE A 100 -0.19 -7.61 -4.66
C ILE A 100 -0.95 -8.69 -5.42
N SER A 101 -0.38 -9.81 -5.83
CA SER A 101 -1.16 -10.86 -6.52
C SER A 101 -1.77 -11.86 -5.53
N ASP A 102 -1.41 -11.79 -4.24
CA ASP A 102 -1.83 -12.74 -3.23
C ASP A 102 -3.34 -12.59 -2.93
N PRO A 103 -4.13 -13.67 -2.95
CA PRO A 103 -5.58 -13.62 -2.70
C PRO A 103 -5.95 -13.28 -1.25
N ARG A 104 -5.00 -13.36 -0.30
CA ARG A 104 -5.21 -12.99 1.11
C ARG A 104 -5.24 -11.48 1.31
N ARG A 105 -4.85 -10.68 0.31
CA ARG A 105 -4.98 -9.22 0.37
C ARG A 105 -6.45 -8.83 0.22
N ILE A 106 -6.86 -7.80 0.94
CA ILE A 106 -8.23 -7.29 0.84
C ILE A 106 -8.19 -5.99 0.04
N VAL A 107 -7.70 -4.88 0.59
CA VAL A 107 -7.52 -3.65 -0.20
C VAL A 107 -6.05 -3.27 -0.29
N SER A 108 -5.54 -3.02 -1.49
CA SER A 108 -4.16 -2.57 -1.70
C SER A 108 -4.09 -1.22 -2.42
N ILE A 109 -3.23 -0.32 -1.93
CA ILE A 109 -2.95 0.99 -2.52
C ILE A 109 -1.47 1.11 -2.88
N ASP A 110 -1.17 1.28 -4.16
CA ASP A 110 0.17 1.53 -4.70
C ASP A 110 0.42 3.03 -4.86
N LEU A 111 1.23 3.61 -3.97
CA LEU A 111 1.65 5.02 -3.98
C LEU A 111 3.07 5.22 -4.56
N PHE A 112 3.62 4.23 -5.25
CA PHE A 112 4.99 4.18 -5.78
C PHE A 112 6.11 4.17 -4.72
N LYS A 113 6.11 5.10 -3.76
CA LYS A 113 7.11 5.13 -2.69
C LYS A 113 6.86 4.05 -1.63
N ILE A 114 5.59 3.73 -1.40
CA ILE A 114 5.12 2.67 -0.50
C ILE A 114 3.93 1.97 -1.13
N GLY A 115 3.74 0.70 -0.77
CA GLY A 115 2.46 -0.01 -0.91
C GLY A 115 1.74 -0.04 0.44
N ILE A 116 0.41 0.01 0.43
CA ILE A 116 -0.43 -0.10 1.62
C ILE A 116 -1.39 -1.26 1.40
N ILE A 117 -1.53 -2.15 2.38
CA ILE A 117 -2.49 -3.25 2.34
C ILE A 117 -3.34 -3.20 3.61
N PHE A 118 -4.65 -3.12 3.44
CA PHE A 118 -5.63 -3.25 4.52
C PHE A 118 -6.07 -4.71 4.61
N GLN A 119 -6.02 -5.27 5.83
CA GLN A 119 -6.48 -6.62 6.16
C GLN A 119 -7.95 -6.67 6.63
N ASN A 120 -8.67 -5.56 6.48
CA ASN A 120 -10.05 -5.44 6.97
C ASN A 120 -11.03 -6.18 6.06
N SER A 121 -11.48 -7.35 6.49
CA SER A 121 -12.40 -8.25 5.78
C SER A 121 -13.78 -7.65 5.50
N LYS A 122 -14.15 -6.54 6.16
CA LYS A 122 -15.36 -5.79 5.86
C LYS A 122 -15.22 -4.94 4.59
N LEU A 123 -14.01 -4.75 4.09
CA LEU A 123 -13.77 -4.10 2.80
C LEU A 123 -13.85 -5.14 1.68
N SER A 124 -14.56 -4.81 0.60
CA SER A 124 -14.53 -5.61 -0.62
C SER A 124 -13.12 -5.58 -1.24
N PRO A 125 -12.55 -6.72 -1.69
CA PRO A 125 -11.20 -6.73 -2.24
C PRO A 125 -11.02 -5.78 -3.43
N GLN A 126 -10.08 -4.83 -3.32
CA GLN A 126 -9.90 -3.76 -4.32
C GLN A 126 -8.43 -3.31 -4.42
N GLU A 127 -7.97 -3.06 -5.66
CA GLU A 127 -6.64 -2.53 -5.92
C GLU A 127 -6.69 -1.12 -6.50
N TYR A 128 -5.95 -0.22 -5.84
CA TYR A 128 -5.83 1.18 -6.22
C TYR A 128 -4.38 1.55 -6.52
N ARG A 129 -4.16 2.31 -7.59
CA ARG A 129 -2.85 2.90 -7.92
C ARG A 129 -3.02 4.42 -8.07
N PHE A 130 -2.32 5.22 -7.27
CA PHE A 130 -2.54 6.68 -7.14
C PHE A 130 -1.29 7.55 -7.16
#